data_AF-A0A7W1N666-F1
#
_entry.id   AF-A0A7W1N666-F1
#
_cell.length_a   1.000
_cell.length_b   1.000
_cell.length_c   1.000
_cell.angle_alpha   90.00
_cell.angle_beta   90.00
_cell.angle_gamma   90.00
#
_symmetry.space_group_name_H-M   'P 1'
#
loop_
_entity.id
_entity.type
_entity.pdbx_description
1 polymer ?
#
loop_
_entity_poly.entity_id
_entity_poly.type
_entity_poly.pdbx_seq_one_letter_code
_entity_poly.pdbx_strand_id
1 'polypeptide(L)' 'MQTLRETPLHDRHVALGARMVPFAGWEMPVRYEGVIPEHRAVRTDAGVFDVSHMGELEVEGPTARDLLQ' A
#
# COMPACT_ATOMS: atom_id res chain seq x y z
N MET A 1 -8.13 4.03 -21.96
CA MET A 1 -7.36 4.32 -20.74
C MET A 1 -8.10 3.66 -19.59
N GLN A 2 -7.47 2.76 -18.84
CA GLN A 2 -8.05 2.27 -17.59
C GLN A 2 -7.87 3.35 -16.53
N THR A 3 -8.93 3.68 -15.81
CA THR A 3 -8.87 4.53 -14.62
C THR A 3 -8.19 3.73 -13.50
N LEU A 4 -7.16 4.30 -12.87
CA LEU A 4 -6.49 3.67 -11.72
C LEU A 4 -7.42 3.71 -10.50
N ARG A 5 -7.30 2.70 -9.63
CA ARG A 5 -7.98 2.69 -8.33
C ARG A 5 -7.20 3.55 -7.32
N GLU A 6 -7.90 4.14 -6.37
CA GLU A 6 -7.33 4.98 -5.31
C GLU A 6 -7.54 4.32 -3.94
N THR A 7 -6.55 4.37 -3.06
CA THR A 7 -6.70 3.91 -1.68
C THR A 7 -7.53 4.91 -0.86
N PRO A 8 -8.09 4.51 0.30
CA PRO A 8 -8.78 5.45 1.18
C PRO A 8 -7.92 6.64 1.67
N LEU A 9 -6.60 6.54 1.56
CA LEU A 9 -5.65 7.58 1.97
C LEU A 9 -5.07 8.38 0.79
N HIS A 10 -5.60 8.20 -0.43
CA HIS A 10 -5.09 8.84 -1.65
C HIS A 10 -4.92 10.36 -1.52
N ASP A 11 -5.97 11.08 -1.12
CA ASP A 11 -5.93 12.54 -0.97
C ASP A 11 -4.87 13.00 0.04
N ARG A 12 -4.62 12.18 1.08
CA ARG A 12 -3.57 12.47 2.06
C ARG A 12 -2.19 12.36 1.44
N HIS A 13 -1.95 11.37 0.58
CA HIS A 13 -0.70 11.22 -0.14
C HIS A 13 -0.43 12.40 -1.08
N VAL A 14 -1.46 12.81 -1.84
CA VAL A 14 -1.37 13.99 -2.72
C VAL A 14 -1.07 15.26 -1.92
N ALA A 15 -1.77 15.48 -0.80
CA ALA A 15 -1.55 16.63 0.08
C ALA A 15 -0.15 16.65 0.74
N LEU A 16 0.46 15.48 0.95
CA LEU A 16 1.82 15.33 1.47
C LEU A 16 2.90 15.46 0.37
N GLY A 17 2.52 15.68 -0.89
CA GLY A 17 3.46 15.84 -1.99
C GLY A 17 4.09 14.52 -2.45
N ALA A 18 3.41 13.39 -2.22
CA ALA A 18 3.89 12.09 -2.68
C ALA A 18 4.02 12.05 -4.22
N ARG A 19 5.04 11.35 -4.70
CA ARG A 19 5.13 10.99 -6.11
C ARG A 19 4.19 9.82 -6.38
N MET A 20 3.03 10.09 -6.96
CA MET A 20 2.04 9.09 -7.33
C MET A 20 2.43 8.36 -8.62
N VAL A 21 2.28 7.04 -8.66
CA VAL A 21 2.60 6.20 -9.83
C VAL A 21 1.58 5.06 -10.00
N PRO A 22 1.35 4.56 -11.22
CA PRO A 22 0.59 3.35 -11.44
C PRO A 22 1.32 2.12 -10.89
N PHE A 23 0.68 1.39 -9.97
CA PHE A 23 1.19 0.14 -9.40
C PHE A 23 0.04 -0.84 -9.18
N ALA A 24 0.11 -2.04 -9.77
CA ALA A 24 -0.92 -3.09 -9.62
C ALA A 24 -2.38 -2.63 -9.93
N GLY A 25 -2.55 -1.65 -10.83
CA GLY A 25 -3.85 -1.06 -11.15
C GLY A 25 -4.38 -0.06 -10.11
N TRP A 26 -3.50 0.45 -9.25
CA TRP A 26 -3.76 1.52 -8.28
C TRP A 26 -2.84 2.72 -8.52
N GLU A 27 -3.28 3.89 -8.08
CA GLU A 27 -2.46 5.10 -7.97
C GLU A 27 -1.83 5.16 -6.58
N MET A 28 -0.52 4.89 -6.49
CA MET A 28 0.19 4.65 -5.23
C MET A 28 1.36 5.63 -5.00
N PRO A 29 1.65 6.02 -3.75
CA PRO A 29 2.80 6.86 -3.42
C PRO A 29 4.11 6.06 -3.49
N VAL A 30 5.01 6.36 -4.43
CA VAL A 30 6.31 5.66 -4.54
C VAL A 30 7.39 6.25 -3.63
N ARG A 31 7.25 7.53 -3.24
CA ARG A 31 8.11 8.26 -2.28
C ARG A 31 7.50 9.62 -1.95
N TYR A 32 7.99 10.24 -0.88
CA TYR A 32 7.68 11.60 -0.45
C TYR A 32 8.93 12.49 -0.50
N GLU A 33 9.93 12.21 0.33
CA GLU A 33 11.19 12.96 0.40
C GLU A 33 12.28 12.31 -0.46
N GLY A 34 12.27 10.97 -0.55
CA GLY A 34 13.29 10.21 -1.26
C GLY A 34 13.39 8.77 -0.78
N VAL A 35 13.69 7.85 -1.69
CA VAL A 35 13.77 6.41 -1.36
C VAL A 35 14.86 6.11 -0.32
N ILE A 36 16.01 6.79 -0.39
CA ILE A 36 17.12 6.59 0.56
C ILE A 36 16.77 7.11 1.97
N PRO A 37 16.33 8.38 2.17
CA PRO A 37 15.95 8.84 3.50
C PRO A 37 14.79 8.05 4.10
N GLU A 38 13.76 7.71 3.31
CA GLU A 38 12.63 6.88 3.78
C GLU A 38 13.06 5.47 4.19
N HIS A 39 13.92 4.82 3.40
CA HIS A 39 14.48 3.52 3.76
C HIS A 39 15.28 3.59 5.07
N ARG A 40 16.11 4.62 5.24
CA ARG A 40 16.88 4.82 6.47
C ARG A 40 15.96 5.05 7.66
N ALA A 41 14.95 5.90 7.54
CA ALA A 41 13.98 6.16 8.61
C ALA A 41 13.34 4.86 9.13
N VAL A 42 12.90 3.97 8.24
CA VAL A 42 12.34 2.66 8.62
C VAL A 42 13.35 1.76 9.34
N ARG A 43 14.65 1.87 9.00
CA ARG A 43 15.71 1.04 9.57
C ARG A 43 16.24 1.56 10.90
N THR A 44 16.19 2.88 11.11
CA THR A 44 16.82 3.53 12.26
C THR A 44 15.81 4.12 13.25
N ASP A 45 14.55 4.25 12.86
CA ASP A 45 13.47 4.81 13.65
C ASP A 45 12.13 4.14 13.25
N ALA A 46 11.19 4.87 12.66
CA ALA A 46 9.88 4.36 12.24
C ALA A 46 9.56 4.73 10.78
N GLY A 47 8.67 3.95 10.17
CA GLY A 47 8.08 4.26 8.88
C GLY A 47 6.64 3.79 8.81
N VAL A 48 5.81 4.53 8.07
CA VAL A 48 4.39 4.24 7.86
C VAL A 48 4.17 3.97 6.38
N PHE A 49 3.46 2.88 6.08
CA PHE A 49 3.17 2.44 4.72
C PHE A 49 1.66 2.31 4.54
N ASP A 50 1.13 2.88 3.46
CA ASP A 50 -0.22 2.55 2.99
C ASP A 50 -0.15 1.28 2.14
N VAL A 51 -0.65 0.19 2.70
CA VAL A 51 -0.75 -1.12 2.04
C VAL A 51 -2.21 -1.50 1.74
N SER A 52 -3.15 -0.54 1.80
CA SER A 52 -4.58 -0.81 1.60
C SER A 52 -4.96 -1.25 0.19
N HIS A 53 -4.02 -1.25 -0.76
CA HIS A 53 -4.18 -1.85 -2.08
C HIS A 53 -4.07 -3.38 -2.08
N MET A 54 -3.61 -3.97 -0.97
CA MET A 54 -3.49 -5.42 -0.79
C MET A 54 -4.87 -6.06 -0.69
N GLY A 55 -5.02 -7.24 -1.29
CA GLY A 55 -6.23 -8.02 -1.11
C GLY A 55 -6.28 -8.65 0.27
N GLU A 56 -7.42 -8.52 0.94
CA GLU A 56 -7.72 -9.19 2.20
C GLU A 56 -8.75 -10.30 1.94
N LEU A 57 -8.47 -11.50 2.42
CA LEU A 57 -9.35 -12.67 2.28
C LEU A 57 -9.55 -13.29 3.66
N GLU A 58 -10.81 -13.49 4.01
CA GLU A 58 -11.23 -14.17 5.23
C GLU A 58 -11.76 -15.57 4.87
N VAL A 59 -11.30 -16.60 5.57
CA VAL A 59 -11.66 -18.00 5.32
C VAL A 59 -12.08 -18.65 6.63
N GLU A 60 -13.33 -19.11 6.70
CA GLU A 60 -13.93 -19.64 7.91
C GLU A 60 -14.70 -20.95 7.67
N GLY A 61 -14.95 -21.70 8.75
CA GLY A 61 -15.73 -22.93 8.75
C GLY A 61 -14.95 -24.18 9.19
N PRO A 62 -15.64 -25.29 9.52
CA PRO A 62 -15.01 -26.48 10.12
C PRO A 62 -13.91 -27.12 9.27
N THR A 63 -13.96 -26.93 7.94
CA THR A 63 -13.01 -27.49 6.97
C THR A 63 -12.07 -26.44 6.38
N ALA A 64 -12.03 -25.21 6.92
CA ALA A 64 -11.19 -24.13 6.40
C ALA A 64 -9.71 -24.50 6.37
N ARG A 65 -9.25 -25.24 7.38
CA ARG A 65 -7.87 -25.77 7.42
C ARG A 65 -7.60 -26.70 6.23
N ASP A 66 -8.51 -27.63 5.95
CA ASP A 66 -8.34 -28.62 4.89
C ASP A 66 -8.36 -27.97 3.50
N LEU A 67 -9.08 -26.85 3.32
CA LEU A 67 -9.05 -26.04 2.10
C LEU A 67 -7.67 -25.37 1.87
N LEU A 68 -6.94 -25.04 2.93
CA LEU A 68 -5.71 -24.23 2.90
C LEU A 68 -4.40 -25.05 2.96
N GLN A 69 -4.46 -26.39 2.95
CA GLN A 69 -3.29 -27.28 3.04
C GLN A 69 -3.15 -28.11 1.76
#